data_AF-A0A0R1WVS1-F1
#
_entry.id   AF-A0A0R1WVS1-F1
#
_cell.length_a   1.000
_cell.length_b   1.000
_cell.length_c   1.000
_cell.angle_alpha   90.00
_cell.angle_beta   90.00
_cell.angle_gamma   90.00
#
_symmetry.space_group_name_H-M   'P 1'
#
loop_
_entity.id
_entity.type
_entity.pdbx_description
1 polymer ?
#
loop_
_entity_poly.entity_id
_entity_poly.type
_entity_poly.pdbx_seq_one_letter_code
_entity_poly.pdbx_strand_id
1 'polypeptide(L)'
;MLSFFKGALKKFWPKDLRKKDLMSILLLILINKLSISIWKISIIPHLIFVISIIGIMMTLYLARKNGNIKMKEFWVRLLRITDLIITIVYILLFFLAIYKLFS
;
A
#
# COMPACT_ATOMS: atom_id res chain seq x y z
N MET A 1 11.75 19.02 14.40
CA MET A 1 10.63 18.05 14.33
C MET A 1 10.71 17.06 13.17
N LEU A 2 11.24 17.44 11.98
CA LEU A 2 11.38 16.53 10.82
C LEU A 2 12.51 15.47 10.92
N SER A 3 13.51 15.66 11.80
CA SER A 3 14.66 14.76 11.93
C SER A 3 14.35 13.43 12.62
N PHE A 4 13.38 13.40 13.55
CA PHE A 4 12.99 12.19 14.28
C PHE A 4 12.29 11.17 13.38
N PHE A 5 11.41 11.63 12.48
CA PHE A 5 10.73 10.74 11.52
C PHE A 5 11.70 10.09 10.53
N LYS A 6 12.75 10.81 10.10
CA LYS A 6 13.75 10.28 9.17
C LYS A 6 14.49 9.05 9.73
N GLY A 7 14.78 9.04 11.03
CA GLY A 7 15.47 7.93 11.69
C GLY A 7 14.58 6.70 11.88
N ALA A 8 13.31 6.90 12.25
CA ALA A 8 12.33 5.82 12.41
C ALA A 8 11.99 5.16 11.08
N LEU A 9 11.79 5.95 10.01
CA LEU A 9 11.57 5.43 8.66
C LEU A 9 12.73 4.54 8.22
N LYS A 10 13.99 5.00 8.37
CA LYS A 10 15.17 4.25 7.91
C LYS A 10 15.39 2.93 8.66
N LYS A 11 14.95 2.84 9.92
CA LYS A 11 15.09 1.64 10.78
C LYS A 11 13.97 0.62 10.55
N PHE A 12 12.78 1.08 10.14
CA PHE A 12 11.67 0.22 9.69
C PHE A 12 11.76 -0.16 8.21
N TRP A 13 12.53 0.58 7.40
CA TRP A 13 12.72 0.33 5.97
C TRP A 13 13.53 -0.97 5.76
N PRO A 14 12.93 -2.06 5.24
CA PRO A 14 13.67 -3.28 4.95
C PRO A 14 14.66 -3.02 3.79
N LYS A 15 15.94 -3.35 3.97
CA LYS A 15 16.99 -3.19 2.94
C LYS A 15 16.72 -3.94 1.62
N ASP A 16 15.74 -4.85 1.61
CA ASP A 16 15.31 -5.65 0.47
C ASP A 16 14.22 -4.98 -0.40
N LEU A 17 14.07 -3.65 -0.37
CA LEU A 17 13.18 -2.96 -1.32
C LEU A 17 13.67 -3.22 -2.74
N ARG A 18 13.02 -4.18 -3.39
CA ARG A 18 13.24 -4.49 -4.80
C ARG A 18 12.66 -3.33 -5.62
N LYS A 19 13.09 -3.20 -6.87
CA LYS A 19 12.57 -2.21 -7.85
C LYS A 19 11.03 -2.10 -7.88
N LYS A 20 10.32 -3.17 -7.49
CA LYS A 20 8.86 -3.23 -7.35
C LYS A 20 8.30 -2.20 -6.36
N ASP A 21 8.91 -2.00 -5.20
CA ASP A 21 8.38 -1.09 -4.17
C ASP A 21 8.48 0.40 -4.58
N LEU A 22 9.46 0.74 -5.42
CA LEU A 22 9.61 2.07 -6.02
C LEU A 22 8.51 2.32 -7.07
N MET A 23 8.10 1.25 -7.76
CA MET A 23 6.99 1.25 -8.70
C MET A 23 5.65 1.46 -7.98
N SER A 24 5.48 0.92 -6.77
CA SER A 24 4.28 1.10 -5.93
C SER A 24 4.04 2.56 -5.55
N ILE A 25 5.11 3.32 -5.25
CA ILE A 25 5.02 4.76 -4.97
C ILE A 25 4.55 5.52 -6.21
N LEU A 26 5.07 5.17 -7.38
CA LEU A 26 4.72 5.78 -8.65
C LEU A 26 3.25 5.45 -9.03
N LEU A 27 2.84 4.20 -8.81
CA LEU A 27 1.45 3.73 -8.94
C LEU A 27 0.49 4.50 -8.02
N LEU A 28 0.87 4.72 -6.76
CA LEU A 28 0.08 5.52 -5.81
C LEU A 28 -0.18 6.95 -6.31
N ILE A 29 0.84 7.58 -6.91
CA ILE A 29 0.69 8.92 -7.50
C ILE A 29 -0.27 8.89 -8.70
N LEU A 30 -0.13 7.89 -9.58
CA LEU A 30 -1.05 7.73 -10.71
C LEU A 30 -2.48 7.47 -10.26
N ILE A 31 -2.69 6.57 -9.30
CA ILE A 31 -4.01 6.25 -8.71
C ILE A 31 -4.66 7.52 -8.16
N ASN A 32 -3.90 8.37 -7.46
CA ASN A 32 -4.44 9.60 -6.90
C ASN A 32 -4.90 10.57 -8.00
N LYS A 33 -4.07 10.77 -9.05
CA LYS A 33 -4.45 11.60 -10.19
C LYS A 33 -5.68 11.07 -10.92
N LEU A 34 -5.72 9.76 -11.17
CA LEU A 34 -6.86 9.09 -11.81
C LEU A 34 -8.13 9.19 -10.97
N SER A 35 -8.05 8.92 -9.67
CA SER A 35 -9.18 9.02 -8.74
C SER A 35 -9.77 10.44 -8.68
N ILE A 36 -8.91 11.45 -8.62
CA ILE A 36 -9.33 12.86 -8.64
C ILE A 36 -9.97 13.21 -9.99
N SER A 37 -9.43 12.72 -11.11
CA SER A 37 -9.98 12.96 -12.45
C SER A 37 -11.35 12.28 -12.68
N ILE A 38 -11.53 11.06 -12.16
CA ILE A 38 -12.76 10.29 -12.38
C ILE A 38 -13.85 10.72 -11.40
N TRP A 39 -13.54 10.80 -10.10
CA TRP A 39 -14.52 10.96 -9.00
C TRP A 39 -14.35 12.24 -8.18
N LYS A 40 -13.36 13.09 -8.47
CA LYS A 40 -13.01 14.29 -7.66
C LYS A 40 -12.70 14.00 -6.19
N ILE A 41 -12.46 12.73 -5.85
CA ILE A 41 -12.21 12.25 -4.49
C ILE A 41 -10.85 11.54 -4.49
N SER A 42 -10.09 11.66 -3.41
CA SER A 42 -8.86 10.89 -3.23
C SER A 42 -9.16 9.50 -2.68
N ILE A 43 -8.65 8.47 -3.37
CA ILE A 43 -8.73 7.07 -2.94
C ILE A 43 -7.68 6.71 -1.87
N ILE A 44 -6.69 7.59 -1.64
CA ILE A 44 -5.60 7.35 -0.68
C ILE A 44 -6.12 7.04 0.74
N PRO A 45 -7.06 7.81 1.33
CA PRO A 45 -7.55 7.54 2.68
C PRO A 45 -8.22 6.16 2.79
N HIS A 46 -8.94 5.75 1.74
CA HIS A 46 -9.60 4.46 1.65
C HIS A 46 -8.58 3.31 1.57
N LEU A 47 -7.52 3.49 0.78
CA LEU A 47 -6.40 2.54 0.72
C LEU A 47 -5.73 2.37 2.09
N ILE A 48 -5.43 3.47 2.79
CA ILE A 48 -4.83 3.42 4.13
C ILE A 48 -5.73 2.66 5.10
N PHE A 49 -7.03 2.88 5.05
CA PHE A 49 -7.99 2.17 5.89
C PHE A 49 -7.98 0.66 5.64
N VAL A 50 -8.03 0.24 4.36
CA VAL A 50 -7.97 -1.19 3.97
C VAL A 50 -6.66 -1.83 4.40
N ILE A 51 -5.52 -1.18 4.15
CA ILE A 51 -4.19 -1.66 4.55
C ILE A 51 -4.12 -1.81 6.08
N SER A 52 -4.71 -0.88 6.83
CA SER A 52 -4.73 -0.93 8.30
C SER A 52 -5.51 -2.14 8.82
N ILE A 53 -6.70 -2.40 8.28
CA ILE A 53 -7.50 -3.59 8.64
C ILE A 53 -6.72 -4.88 8.35
N ILE A 54 -6.08 -4.95 7.19
CA ILE A 54 -5.26 -6.10 6.79
C ILE A 54 -4.07 -6.27 7.72
N GLY A 55 -3.41 -5.17 8.11
CA GLY A 55 -2.33 -5.19 9.10
C GLY A 55 -2.77 -5.78 10.43
N ILE A 56 -3.96 -5.40 10.91
CA ILE A 56 -4.54 -5.94 12.16
C ILE A 56 -4.84 -7.44 12.01
N MET A 57 -5.55 -7.84 10.95
CA MET A 57 -5.87 -9.24 10.65
C MET A 57 -4.62 -10.12 10.58
N MET A 58 -3.58 -9.61 9.91
CA MET A 58 -2.33 -10.32 9.72
C MET A 58 -1.53 -10.44 11.03
N THR A 59 -1.62 -9.43 11.90
CA THR A 59 -1.04 -9.47 13.25
C THR A 59 -1.68 -10.61 14.06
N LEU A 60 -3.02 -10.70 14.07
CA LEU A 60 -3.75 -11.77 14.75
C LEU A 60 -3.40 -13.15 14.18
N TYR A 61 -3.33 -13.27 12.85
CA TYR A 61 -2.96 -14.53 12.19
C TYR A 61 -1.54 -14.99 12.54
N LEU A 62 -0.56 -14.09 12.50
CA LEU A 62 0.84 -14.39 12.84
C LEU A 62 1.00 -14.72 14.32
N ALA A 63 0.31 -14.01 15.22
CA ALA A 63 0.31 -14.30 16.64
C ALA A 63 -0.24 -15.70 16.92
N ARG A 64 -1.36 -16.09 16.26
CA ARG A 64 -1.95 -17.42 16.40
C ARG A 64 -1.06 -18.54 15.83
N LYS A 65 -0.38 -18.30 14.71
CA LYS A 65 0.40 -19.34 14.01
C LYS A 65 1.76 -19.59 14.63
N ASN A 66 2.49 -18.53 14.98
CA ASN A 66 3.90 -18.63 15.38
C ASN A 66 4.12 -18.44 16.88
N GLY A 67 3.08 -18.07 17.65
CA GLY A 67 3.19 -17.72 19.07
C GLY A 67 3.97 -16.42 19.35
N ASN A 68 4.68 -15.88 18.34
CA ASN A 68 5.48 -14.68 18.46
C ASN A 68 5.51 -13.88 17.15
N ILE A 69 5.46 -12.56 17.24
CA ILE A 69 5.42 -11.67 16.07
C ILE A 69 6.85 -11.40 15.60
N LYS A 70 7.28 -12.11 14.55
CA LYS A 70 8.53 -11.80 13.85
C LYS A 70 8.35 -10.52 13.03
N MET A 71 8.72 -9.39 13.62
CA MET A 71 8.55 -8.04 13.02
C MET A 71 9.05 -7.96 11.58
N LYS A 72 10.24 -8.51 11.27
CA LYS A 72 10.79 -8.47 9.90
C LYS A 72 9.88 -9.18 8.89
N GLU A 73 9.37 -10.36 9.22
CA GLU A 73 8.48 -11.12 8.33
C GLU A 73 7.11 -10.47 8.19
N PHE A 74 6.61 -9.85 9.26
CA PHE A 74 5.36 -9.09 9.25
C PHE A 74 5.44 -7.93 8.25
N TRP A 75 6.46 -7.07 8.36
CA TRP A 75 6.61 -5.92 7.46
C TRP A 75 6.77 -6.32 6.00
N VAL A 76 7.57 -7.35 5.71
CA VAL A 76 7.76 -7.81 4.32
C VAL A 76 6.45 -8.34 3.72
N ARG A 77 5.68 -9.13 4.49
CA ARG A 77 4.39 -9.65 4.02
C ARG A 77 3.35 -8.53 3.88
N LEU A 78 3.29 -7.60 4.83
CA LEU A 78 2.36 -6.46 4.80
C LEU A 78 2.63 -5.57 3.58
N LEU A 79 3.90 -5.28 3.29
CA LEU A 79 4.30 -4.51 2.10
C LEU A 79 3.91 -5.23 0.81
N ARG A 80 4.15 -6.54 0.71
CA ARG A 80 3.75 -7.33 -0.48
C ARG A 80 2.23 -7.35 -0.69
N ILE A 81 1.45 -7.48 0.38
CA ILE A 81 -0.01 -7.47 0.28
C ILE A 81 -0.50 -6.07 -0.12
N THR A 82 0.09 -5.04 0.49
CA THR A 82 -0.17 -3.64 0.13
C THR A 82 0.11 -3.37 -1.36
N ASP A 83 1.26 -3.82 -1.86
CA ASP A 83 1.64 -3.68 -3.28
C ASP A 83 0.64 -4.39 -4.22
N LEU A 84 0.20 -5.59 -3.85
CA LEU A 84 -0.82 -6.33 -4.60
C LEU A 84 -2.15 -5.58 -4.64
N ILE A 85 -2.60 -5.02 -3.51
CA ILE A 85 -3.84 -4.24 -3.43
C ILE A 85 -3.75 -2.97 -4.27
N ILE A 86 -2.65 -2.23 -4.17
CA ILE A 86 -2.41 -1.02 -4.96
C ILE A 86 -2.47 -1.36 -6.46
N THR A 87 -1.84 -2.47 -6.86
CA THR A 87 -1.86 -2.94 -8.25
C THR A 87 -3.27 -3.27 -8.72
N ILE A 88 -4.06 -4.00 -7.93
CA ILE A 88 -5.46 -4.34 -8.26
C ILE A 88 -6.31 -3.07 -8.39
N VAL A 89 -6.19 -2.14 -7.44
CA VAL A 89 -6.93 -0.87 -7.47
C VAL A 89 -6.53 -0.02 -8.69
N TYR A 90 -5.25 0.02 -9.05
CA TYR A 90 -4.79 0.68 -10.27
C TYR A 90 -5.43 0.07 -11.52
N ILE A 91 -5.43 -1.26 -11.65
CA ILE A 91 -6.03 -1.94 -12.81
C ILE A 91 -7.52 -1.59 -12.92
N LEU A 92 -8.27 -1.63 -11.82
CA LEU A 92 -9.69 -1.25 -11.81
C LEU A 92 -9.92 0.20 -12.22
N LEU A 93 -9.14 1.14 -11.68
CA LEU A 93 -9.23 2.55 -12.04
C LEU A 93 -8.83 2.81 -13.50
N PHE A 94 -7.86 2.06 -14.01
CA PHE A 94 -7.43 2.15 -15.40
C PHE A 94 -8.55 1.70 -16.36
N PHE A 95 -9.21 0.58 -16.07
CA PHE A 95 -10.38 0.14 -16.84
C PHE A 95 -11.53 1.15 -16.78
N LEU A 96 -11.82 1.71 -15.60
CA LEU A 96 -12.82 2.78 -15.45
C LEU A 96 -12.45 4.04 -16.24
N ALA A 97 -11.18 4.41 -16.28
CA ALA A 97 -10.69 5.56 -17.04
C ALA A 97 -10.87 5.34 -18.55
N ILE A 98 -10.53 4.16 -19.05
CA ILE A 98 -10.76 3.78 -20.45
C ILE A 98 -12.25 3.84 -20.75
N TYR A 99 -13.09 3.20 -19.92
CA TYR A 99 -14.54 3.22 -20.13
C TYR A 99 -15.11 4.65 -20.19
N LYS A 100 -14.66 5.54 -19.29
CA LYS A 100 -15.06 6.95 -19.28
C LYS A 100 -14.53 7.75 -20.49
N LEU A 101 -13.45 7.31 -21.13
CA LEU A 101 -12.91 7.95 -22.34
C LEU A 101 -13.74 7.57 -23.58
N PHE A 102 -14.31 6.36 -23.59
CA PHE A 102 -15.09 5.82 -24.71
C PHE A 102 -16.61 6.03 -24.57
N SER A 103 -17.07 6.51 -23.40
CA SER A 103 -18.48 6.89 -23.12
C SER A 103 -18.65 8.40 -23.15
#